data_AF-A0A4Q3UGX2-F1
#
_entry.id   AF-A0A4Q3UGX2-F1
#
_cell.length_a   1.000
_cell.length_b   1.000
_cell.length_c   1.000
_cell.angle_alpha   90.00
_cell.angle_beta   90.00
_cell.angle_gamma   90.00
#
_symmetry.space_group_name_H-M   'P 1'
#
loop_
_entity.id
_entity.type
_entity.pdbx_description
1 polymer ?
#
loop_
_entity_poly.entity_id
_entity_poly.type
_entity_poly.pdbx_seq_one_letter_code
_entity_poly.pdbx_strand_id
1 'polypeptide(L)'
;MMADTVPRNTPETLRDEALRWIIRLREGGTADWRAFEQWMADDPRAADIYWDLAADDADVADALSQDRPIVRIATQPTRTAKAKWLGGGVLALAASVLLLLFLPGPADTYSIETAPGQA
;
A
#
# COMPACT_ATOMS: atom_id res chain seq x y z
N MET A 1 9.52 10.96 41.43
CA MET A 1 10.08 9.81 40.69
C MET A 1 9.00 9.35 39.72
N MET A 2 8.87 10.05 38.58
CA MET A 2 7.91 9.69 37.53
C MET A 2 8.66 8.85 36.50
N ALA A 3 8.20 7.62 36.27
CA ALA A 3 8.73 6.75 35.24
C ALA A 3 8.25 7.29 33.88
N ASP A 4 9.19 7.78 33.10
CA ASP A 4 8.97 8.18 31.71
C ASP A 4 8.87 6.90 30.86
N THR A 5 7.67 6.34 30.76
CA THR A 5 7.41 5.22 29.84
C THR A 5 7.12 5.81 28.46
N VAL A 6 8.19 6.17 27.74
CA VAL A 6 8.10 6.31 26.29
C VAL A 6 7.67 4.94 25.75
N PRO A 7 6.52 4.82 25.05
CA PRO A 7 6.16 3.57 24.43
C PRO A 7 7.22 3.26 23.36
N ARG A 8 8.11 2.30 23.65
CA ARG A 8 9.03 1.79 22.65
C ARG A 8 8.20 1.03 21.62
N ASN A 9 8.26 1.47 20.36
CA ASN A 9 7.72 0.69 19.25
C ASN A 9 8.27 -0.74 19.36
N THR A 10 7.35 -1.71 19.38
CA THR A 10 7.71 -3.12 19.43
C THR A 10 8.16 -3.56 18.04
N PRO A 11 8.90 -4.67 17.92
CA PRO A 11 9.28 -5.20 16.61
C PRO A 11 8.07 -5.43 15.70
N GLU A 12 6.94 -5.91 16.25
CA GLU A 12 5.70 -6.14 15.50
C GLU A 12 5.09 -4.83 14.98
N THR A 13 5.05 -3.76 15.79
CA THR A 13 4.52 -2.46 15.31
C THR A 13 5.41 -1.86 14.22
N LEU A 14 6.73 -2.02 14.33
CA LEU A 14 7.67 -1.57 13.29
C LEU A 14 7.53 -2.39 12.01
N ARG A 15 7.29 -3.70 12.11
CA ARG A 15 7.02 -4.58 10.97
C ARG A 15 5.76 -4.16 10.22
N ASP A 16 4.68 -3.88 10.95
CA ASP A 16 3.43 -3.38 10.37
C ASP A 16 3.61 -2.01 9.68
N GLU A 17 4.40 -1.12 10.29
CA GLU A 17 4.76 0.18 9.68
C GLU A 17 5.58 0.01 8.41
N ALA A 18 6.58 -0.88 8.42
CA ALA A 18 7.40 -1.19 7.27
C ALA A 18 6.55 -1.71 6.09
N LEU A 19 5.61 -2.62 6.34
CA LEU A 19 4.68 -3.10 5.31
C LEU A 19 3.83 -1.96 4.72
N ARG A 20 3.35 -1.04 5.57
CA ARG A 20 2.62 0.16 5.09
C ARG A 20 3.51 1.04 4.21
N TRP A 21 4.78 1.19 4.54
CA TRP A 21 5.73 1.94 3.72
C TRP A 21 6.01 1.27 2.38
N ILE A 22 6.21 -0.05 2.35
CA ILE A 22 6.39 -0.81 1.09
C ILE A 22 5.22 -0.57 0.13
N ILE A 23 3.98 -0.60 0.64
CA ILE A 23 2.79 -0.33 -0.18
C ILE A 23 2.75 1.14 -0.61
N ARG A 24 2.94 2.08 0.32
CA ARG A 24 2.81 3.52 0.06
C ARG A 24 3.83 4.04 -0.95
N LEU A 25 5.08 3.60 -0.87
CA LEU A 25 6.18 4.11 -1.70
C LEU A 25 6.09 3.70 -3.17
N ARG A 26 5.28 2.68 -3.51
CA ARG A 26 5.05 2.27 -4.93
C ARG A 26 4.50 3.41 -5.79
N GLU A 27 3.65 4.25 -5.20
CA GLU A 27 3.02 5.41 -5.86
C GLU A 27 3.32 6.72 -5.11
N GLY A 28 4.31 6.69 -4.20
CA GLY A 28 4.57 7.76 -3.24
C GLY A 28 5.22 8.99 -3.85
N GLY A 29 4.79 10.17 -3.42
CA GLY A 29 5.38 11.45 -3.82
C GLY A 29 6.52 11.90 -2.90
N THR A 30 7.10 13.07 -3.19
CA THR A 30 8.23 13.63 -2.42
C THR A 30 7.95 13.75 -0.91
N ALA A 31 6.71 14.03 -0.53
CA ALA A 31 6.32 14.12 0.89
C ALA A 31 6.38 12.76 1.59
N ASP A 32 5.91 11.70 0.93
CA ASP A 32 5.94 10.34 1.45
C ASP A 32 7.39 9.85 1.61
N TRP A 33 8.25 10.16 0.64
CA TRP A 33 9.67 9.83 0.71
C TRP A 33 10.36 10.50 1.91
N ARG A 34 10.12 11.79 2.17
CA ARG A 34 10.69 12.46 3.37
C ARG A 34 10.17 11.89 4.68
N ALA A 35 8.88 11.56 4.74
CA ALA A 35 8.29 10.97 5.94
C ALA A 35 8.82 9.55 6.18
N PHE A 36 9.10 8.79 5.13
CA PHE A 36 9.78 7.50 5.21
C PHE A 36 11.22 7.63 5.70
N GLU A 37 12.00 8.57 5.15
CA GLU A 37 13.36 8.86 5.62
C GLU A 37 13.40 9.21 7.11
N GLN A 38 12.45 10.04 7.56
CA GLN A 38 12.32 10.39 8.98
C GLN A 38 11.98 9.16 9.83
N TRP A 39 11.02 8.34 9.40
CA TRP A 39 10.65 7.12 10.11
C TRP A 39 11.82 6.14 10.26
N MET A 40 12.67 6.00 9.22
CA MET A 40 13.88 5.19 9.31
C MET A 40 14.94 5.79 10.26
N ALA A 41 15.04 7.12 10.32
CA ALA A 41 16.01 7.81 11.16
C ALA A 41 15.63 7.76 12.65
N ASP A 42 14.33 7.70 12.98
CA ASP A 42 13.83 7.69 14.35
C ASP A 42 14.19 6.40 15.12
N ASP A 43 14.26 5.24 14.43
CA ASP A 43 14.67 3.96 15.03
C ASP A 43 15.45 3.10 14.03
N PRO A 44 16.75 2.81 14.26
CA PRO A 44 17.55 1.98 13.37
C PRO A 44 16.96 0.60 13.08
N ARG A 45 16.18 0.03 14.02
CA ARG A 45 15.51 -1.26 13.83
C ARG A 45 14.44 -1.20 12.74
N ALA A 46 13.84 -0.02 12.53
CA ALA A 46 12.86 0.20 11.47
C ALA A 46 13.49 0.03 10.08
N ALA A 47 14.72 0.54 9.90
CA ALA A 47 15.46 0.39 8.66
C ALA A 47 15.82 -1.09 8.40
N ASP A 48 16.32 -1.81 9.39
CA ASP A 48 16.64 -3.25 9.25
C ASP A 48 15.41 -4.08 8.85
N ILE A 49 14.27 -3.85 9.53
CA ILE A 49 13.02 -4.55 9.24
C ILE A 49 12.47 -4.18 7.85
N TYR A 50 12.56 -2.91 7.46
CA TYR A 50 12.13 -2.49 6.13
C TYR A 50 12.93 -3.17 5.02
N TRP A 51 14.27 -3.22 5.14
CA TRP A 51 15.11 -3.82 4.11
C TRP A 51 14.88 -5.33 3.96
N ASP A 52 14.70 -6.04 5.06
CA ASP A 52 14.35 -7.47 5.07
C ASP A 52 13.02 -7.71 4.30
N LEU A 53 11.98 -6.97 4.66
CA LEU A 53 10.67 -7.08 4.01
C LEU A 53 10.66 -6.61 2.55
N ALA A 54 11.46 -5.61 2.20
CA ALA A 54 11.54 -5.10 0.83
C ALA A 54 12.23 -6.12 -0.09
N ALA A 55 13.19 -6.89 0.43
CA ALA A 55 13.79 -8.01 -0.30
C ALA A 55 12.76 -9.11 -0.56
N ASP A 56 12.00 -9.52 0.46
CA ASP A 56 10.91 -10.49 0.33
C ASP A 56 9.84 -10.03 -0.69
N ASP A 57 9.44 -8.74 -0.64
CA ASP A 57 8.47 -8.16 -1.57
C ASP A 57 8.98 -8.16 -3.02
N ALA A 58 10.27 -7.89 -3.23
CA ALA A 58 10.89 -7.95 -4.55
C ALA A 58 10.91 -9.38 -5.11
N ASP A 59 11.23 -10.38 -4.28
CA ASP A 59 11.21 -11.79 -4.66
C ASP A 59 9.79 -12.26 -5.04
N VAL A 60 8.77 -11.81 -4.28
CA VAL A 60 7.37 -12.08 -4.62
C VAL A 60 6.98 -11.42 -5.94
N ALA A 61 7.37 -10.15 -6.14
CA ALA A 61 7.06 -9.42 -7.37
C ALA A 61 7.70 -10.07 -8.61
N ASP A 62 8.96 -10.54 -8.50
CA ASP A 62 9.60 -11.31 -9.56
C ASP A 62 8.83 -12.61 -9.83
N ALA A 63 8.54 -13.40 -8.79
CA ALA A 63 7.82 -14.67 -8.94
C ALA A 63 6.42 -14.51 -9.56
N LEU A 64 5.77 -13.36 -9.37
CA LEU A 64 4.47 -13.04 -10.00
C LEU A 64 4.60 -12.54 -11.43
N SER A 65 5.74 -11.97 -11.81
CA SER A 65 6.02 -11.46 -13.15
C SER A 65 6.44 -12.58 -14.13
N GLN A 66 6.94 -13.71 -13.61
CA GLN A 66 7.31 -14.86 -14.43
C GLN A 66 6.07 -15.47 -15.13
N ASP A 67 6.16 -15.66 -16.45
CA ASP A 67 5.08 -16.20 -17.29
C ASP A 67 4.87 -17.69 -16.96
N ARG A 68 3.87 -17.99 -16.11
CA ARG A 68 3.60 -19.38 -15.70
C ARG A 68 2.76 -20.09 -16.75
N PRO A 69 3.11 -21.33 -17.12
CA PRO A 69 2.28 -22.12 -18.01
C PRO A 69 0.90 -22.30 -17.38
N ILE A 70 -0.15 -21.84 -18.06
CA ILE A 70 -1.53 -22.07 -17.64
C ILE A 70 -1.78 -23.58 -17.66
N VAL A 71 -1.79 -24.20 -16.49
CA VAL A 71 -2.19 -25.60 -16.33
C VAL A 71 -3.68 -25.67 -16.65
N ARG A 72 -4.03 -26.16 -17.84
CA ARG A 72 -5.42 -26.46 -18.20
C ARG A 72 -5.87 -27.64 -17.37
N ILE A 73 -6.56 -27.36 -16.25
CA ILE A 73 -7.30 -28.38 -15.51
C ILE A 73 -8.40 -28.87 -16.45
N ALA A 74 -8.35 -30.14 -16.85
CA ALA A 74 -9.43 -30.76 -17.60
C ALA A 74 -10.73 -30.60 -16.80
N THR A 75 -11.73 -29.95 -17.38
CA THR A 75 -13.05 -29.82 -16.77
C THR A 75 -13.62 -31.22 -16.59
N GLN A 76 -13.65 -31.70 -15.34
CA GLN A 76 -14.41 -32.90 -15.01
C GLN A 76 -15.88 -32.59 -15.30
N PRO A 77 -16.62 -33.45 -16.04
CA PRO A 77 -18.02 -33.20 -16.34
C PRO A 77 -18.78 -33.09 -15.02
N THR A 78 -19.32 -31.90 -14.75
CA THR A 78 -20.12 -31.65 -13.55
C THR A 78 -21.42 -32.43 -13.70
N ARG A 79 -21.63 -33.44 -12.84
CA ARG A 79 -22.98 -33.97 -12.64
C ARG A 79 -23.83 -32.80 -12.15
N THR A 80 -24.80 -32.39 -12.95
CA THR A 80 -25.72 -31.29 -12.69
C THR A 80 -26.56 -31.60 -11.45
N ALA A 81 -26.04 -31.24 -10.27
CA ALA A 81 -26.85 -31.19 -9.06
C ALA A 81 -27.76 -29.97 -9.17
N LYS A 82 -29.07 -30.24 -9.30
CA LYS A 82 -30.12 -29.25 -9.46
C LYS A 82 -30.03 -28.17 -8.38
N ALA A 83 -29.93 -26.93 -8.83
CA ALA A 83 -29.82 -25.73 -8.01
C ALA A 83 -30.96 -25.63 -6.99
N LYS A 84 -30.61 -25.56 -5.70
CA LYS A 84 -31.49 -25.04 -4.66
C LYS A 84 -31.13 -23.58 -4.43
N TRP A 85 -32.00 -22.72 -4.95
CA TRP A 85 -32.02 -21.28 -4.77
C TRP A 85 -32.33 -20.97 -3.30
N LEU A 86 -31.39 -20.41 -2.56
CA LEU A 86 -31.61 -19.87 -1.21
C LEU A 86 -30.72 -18.63 -1.00
N GLY A 87 -31.38 -17.49 -0.79
CA GLY A 87 -30.92 -16.31 -0.03
C GLY A 87 -29.64 -15.64 -0.51
N GLY A 88 -29.64 -14.44 -1.08
CA GLY A 88 -30.24 -13.24 -0.50
C GLY A 88 -29.27 -12.58 0.46
N GLY A 89 -28.58 -11.51 0.02
CA GLY A 89 -28.03 -10.51 0.94
C GLY A 89 -26.57 -10.13 0.76
N VAL A 90 -26.38 -8.84 0.45
CA VAL A 90 -25.23 -7.97 0.76
C VAL A 90 -24.01 -8.05 -0.16
N LEU A 91 -23.95 -7.12 -1.12
CA LEU A 91 -22.70 -6.49 -1.56
C LEU A 91 -23.02 -5.04 -2.01
N ALA A 92 -23.51 -4.23 -1.08
CA ALA A 92 -23.73 -2.80 -1.27
C ALA A 92 -22.79 -1.98 -0.36
N LEU A 93 -21.49 -2.30 -0.34
CA LEU A 93 -20.49 -1.51 0.41
C LEU A 93 -19.12 -1.40 -0.31
N ALA A 94 -19.03 -1.71 -1.62
CA ALA A 94 -17.78 -1.53 -2.38
C ALA A 94 -17.69 -0.17 -3.09
N ALA A 95 -18.76 0.64 -3.12
CA ALA A 95 -18.79 1.89 -3.88
C ALA A 95 -18.11 3.07 -3.16
N SER A 96 -18.00 3.04 -1.82
CA SER A 96 -17.51 4.21 -1.05
C SER A 96 -15.99 4.39 -1.12
N VAL A 97 -15.22 3.32 -1.32
CA VAL A 97 -13.74 3.40 -1.38
C VAL A 97 -13.28 3.94 -2.74
N LEU A 98 -14.02 3.66 -3.82
CA LEU A 98 -13.65 4.13 -5.16
C LEU A 98 -13.88 5.64 -5.35
N LEU A 99 -14.78 6.27 -4.58
CA LEU A 99 -15.06 7.70 -4.72
C LEU A 99 -13.90 8.59 -4.21
N LEU A 100 -13.10 8.10 -3.25
CA LEU A 100 -11.94 8.83 -2.73
C LEU A 100 -10.75 8.86 -3.70
N LEU A 101 -10.64 7.90 -4.60
CA LEU A 101 -9.58 7.82 -5.61
C LEU A 101 -9.80 8.75 -6.81
N PHE A 102 -11.04 9.22 -7.03
CA PHE A 102 -11.40 10.05 -8.19
C PHE A 102 -11.66 11.52 -7.85
N LEU A 103 -11.41 11.95 -6.61
CA LEU A 103 -11.55 13.37 -6.27
C LEU A 103 -10.37 14.15 -6.87
N PRO A 104 -10.59 15.06 -7.84
CA PRO A 104 -9.51 15.89 -8.35
C PRO A 104 -8.98 16.74 -7.20
N GLY A 105 -7.69 16.62 -6.93
CA GLY A 105 -6.99 17.47 -5.97
C GLY A 105 -7.15 18.95 -6.32
N PRO A 106 -7.06 19.86 -5.33
CA PRO A 106 -7.14 21.29 -5.58
C PRO A 106 -6.10 21.66 -6.64
N ALA A 107 -6.55 22.29 -7.72
CA ALA A 107 -5.67 22.81 -8.75
C ALA A 107 -4.82 23.92 -8.12
N ASP A 108 -3.57 23.59 -7.78
CA ASP A 108 -2.54 24.58 -7.46
C ASP A 108 -2.32 25.40 -8.73
N THR A 109 -3.08 26.48 -8.85
CA THR A 109 -2.86 27.53 -9.83
C THR A 109 -1.60 28.25 -9.39
N TYR A 110 -0.45 27.74 -9.85
CA TYR A 110 0.83 28.42 -9.72
C TYR A 110 0.77 29.72 -10.53
N SER A 111 0.28 30.78 -9.89
CA SER A 111 0.25 32.12 -10.44
C SER A 111 1.67 32.67 -10.41
N ILE A 112 2.37 32.59 -11.54
CA ILE A 112 3.64 33.28 -11.72
C ILE A 112 3.35 34.75 -11.96
N GLU A 113 3.30 35.54 -10.89
CA GLU A 113 3.55 36.97 -10.99
C GLU A 113 5.05 37.15 -11.21
N THR A 114 5.48 37.18 -12.48
CA THR A 114 6.76 37.79 -12.81
C THR A 114 6.59 39.29 -12.66
N ALA A 115 7.28 39.90 -11.70
CA ALA A 115 7.40 41.34 -11.65
C ALA A 115 8.00 41.84 -12.98
N PRO A 116 7.39 42.81 -13.67
CA PRO A 116 7.93 43.31 -14.92
C PRO A 116 9.21 44.10 -14.64
N GLY A 117 10.34 43.58 -15.13
CA GLY A 117 11.60 44.30 -15.19
C GLY A 117 12.70 43.76 -14.28
N GLN A 118 13.47 42.81 -14.80
CA GLN A 118 14.91 42.80 -14.56
C GLN A 118 15.58 42.74 -15.94
N ALA A 119 16.39 43.77 -16.18
CA ALA A 119 17.05 44.09 -17.45
C ALA A 119 18.27 43.22 -17.73
#